data_AF-A0A956TR33-F1
#
_entry.id   AF-A0A956TR33-F1
#
_cell.length_a   1.000
_cell.length_b   1.000
_cell.length_c   1.000
_cell.angle_alpha   90.00
_cell.angle_beta   90.00
_cell.angle_gamma   90.00
#
_symmetry.space_group_name_H-M   'P 1'
#
loop_
_entity.id
_entity.type
_entity.pdbx_description
1 polymer ?
#
loop_
_entity_poly.entity_id
_entity_poly.type
_entity_poly.pdbx_seq_one_letter_code
_entity_poly.pdbx_strand_id
1 'polypeptide(L)'
;GVLAHELGHLSGNHGKSKAWIYGLRVRWSNLFSNLRESSPLAYGIFYGFFAFLAPRFNAYTMALARTHELEADADADRIAGSGNLGSALVTLELKGNDINEHFWPGIFLKPLETEKPIAGVYSFVSDHVRKLDVPGEVSARWLEQALKAEGKWDDTHPSLRKRLEALGCLSKYSEDPQKAIDELSSPLPQGKSAAEVLLGDNCSKISDCLSEVWQASLEEYWQVRHESLKASLERREELNQKAASEELSAEETLEFIYHTSEVEGHEAAKPLWKKMVEKFPDDPVANYSVGLICLGDKDEAGIPYLEKAMSLRISMVGDCCTAIKTFLTDAGRGNEALRYDGKLKQFERECGLASKERENVTPGDELIEYQLSEEYKDYIAEVLKHFHQIKRAYIAEKVVEYMPEYKFLVLGLESGAMKNQEEVNEIAVFLLANLQLPEQFCVVTFDMYNKKLKDKITSMPDSLVYET
;
A
#
# COMPACT_ATOMS: atom_id res chain seq x y z
N GLY A 1 -16.73 -23.17 19.60
CA GLY A 1 -16.43 -22.70 18.24
C GLY A 1 -14.94 -22.42 18.12
N VAL A 2 -14.53 -21.15 18.31
CA VAL A 2 -13.17 -20.65 18.03
C VAL A 2 -12.05 -21.50 18.64
N LEU A 3 -12.06 -21.74 19.96
CA LEU A 3 -10.99 -22.56 20.59
C LEU A 3 -10.92 -23.99 20.05
N ALA A 4 -12.06 -24.59 19.71
CA ALA A 4 -12.07 -25.94 19.13
C ALA A 4 -11.49 -25.93 17.71
N HIS A 5 -11.68 -24.85 16.95
CA HIS A 5 -11.06 -24.65 15.64
C HIS A 5 -9.55 -24.48 15.74
N GLU A 6 -9.07 -23.63 16.67
CA GLU A 6 -7.62 -23.47 16.90
C GLU A 6 -6.95 -24.77 17.38
N LEU A 7 -7.64 -25.56 18.22
CA LEU A 7 -7.17 -26.89 18.61
C LEU A 7 -7.23 -27.90 17.45
N GLY A 8 -8.19 -27.77 16.54
CA GLY A 8 -8.27 -28.52 15.28
C GLY A 8 -6.98 -28.37 14.47
N HIS A 9 -6.50 -27.14 14.30
CA HIS A 9 -5.21 -26.85 13.63
C HIS A 9 -4.02 -27.57 14.28
N LEU A 10 -4.00 -27.68 15.62
CA LEU A 10 -2.94 -28.38 16.35
C LEU A 10 -3.06 -29.91 16.21
N SER A 11 -4.28 -30.44 16.21
CA SER A 11 -4.56 -31.88 16.14
C SER A 11 -4.28 -32.49 14.76
N GLY A 12 -4.54 -31.73 13.68
CA GLY A 12 -4.21 -32.12 12.30
C GLY A 12 -2.73 -31.96 11.94
N ASN A 13 -1.85 -31.62 12.90
CA ASN A 13 -0.42 -31.37 12.69
C ASN A 13 -0.12 -30.22 11.70
N HIS A 14 -1.10 -29.34 11.46
CA HIS A 14 -0.99 -28.20 10.54
C HIS A 14 -0.07 -27.09 11.05
N GLY A 15 0.32 -27.13 12.33
CA GLY A 15 1.25 -26.18 12.95
C GLY A 15 2.63 -26.14 12.27
N LYS A 16 3.13 -27.27 11.76
CA LYS A 16 4.43 -27.33 11.06
C LYS A 16 4.35 -26.76 9.63
N SER A 17 3.24 -26.99 8.94
CA SER A 17 2.98 -26.43 7.60
C SER A 17 2.62 -24.95 7.62
N LYS A 18 1.84 -24.48 8.61
CA LYS A 18 1.51 -23.04 8.79
C LYS A 18 2.74 -22.25 9.24
N ALA A 19 3.53 -22.74 10.19
CA ALA A 19 4.78 -22.09 10.60
C ALA A 19 5.84 -22.10 9.47
N TRP A 20 5.87 -23.14 8.63
CA TRP A 20 6.72 -23.19 7.44
C TRP A 20 6.24 -22.22 6.35
N ILE A 21 4.95 -22.16 6.01
CA ILE A 21 4.39 -21.24 5.00
C ILE A 21 4.49 -19.78 5.48
N TYR A 22 4.14 -19.50 6.74
CA TYR A 22 4.28 -18.19 7.37
C TYR A 22 5.74 -17.78 7.49
N GLY A 23 6.61 -18.67 7.99
CA GLY A 23 8.05 -18.45 8.08
C GLY A 23 8.72 -18.28 6.72
N LEU A 24 8.24 -18.96 5.68
CA LEU A 24 8.70 -18.79 4.30
C LEU A 24 8.24 -17.46 3.71
N ARG A 25 7.01 -17.01 4.01
CA ARG A 25 6.50 -15.67 3.61
C ARG A 25 7.26 -14.54 4.29
N VAL A 26 7.50 -14.65 5.61
CA VAL A 26 8.31 -13.68 6.36
C VAL A 26 9.76 -13.69 5.85
N ARG A 27 10.34 -14.87 5.58
CA ARG A 27 11.68 -14.97 4.98
C ARG A 27 11.73 -14.42 3.56
N TRP A 28 10.68 -14.59 2.76
CA TRP A 28 10.61 -14.01 1.42
C TRP A 28 10.42 -12.50 1.47
N SER A 29 9.56 -11.99 2.35
CA SER A 29 9.40 -10.55 2.58
C SER A 29 10.70 -9.93 3.04
N ASN A 30 11.36 -10.52 4.04
CA ASN A 30 12.66 -10.05 4.53
C ASN A 30 13.75 -10.17 3.46
N LEU A 31 13.75 -11.25 2.67
CA LEU A 31 14.67 -11.42 1.53
C LEU A 31 14.39 -10.37 0.44
N PHE A 32 13.13 -10.01 0.19
CA PHE A 32 12.73 -9.00 -0.79
C PHE A 32 13.12 -7.59 -0.35
N SER A 33 12.85 -7.25 0.92
CA SER A 33 13.26 -5.98 1.53
C SER A 33 14.78 -5.85 1.54
N ASN A 34 15.49 -6.91 1.98
CA ASN A 34 16.95 -6.91 2.01
C ASN A 34 17.55 -6.89 0.58
N LEU A 35 17.00 -7.63 -0.39
CA LEU A 35 17.49 -7.61 -1.78
C LEU A 35 17.22 -6.26 -2.48
N ARG A 36 16.10 -5.60 -2.15
CA ARG A 36 15.77 -4.25 -2.62
C ARG A 36 16.81 -3.23 -2.13
N GLU A 37 17.28 -3.37 -0.90
CA GLU A 37 18.30 -2.50 -0.30
C GLU A 37 19.74 -2.86 -0.73
N SER A 38 20.03 -4.13 -1.02
CA SER A 38 21.40 -4.63 -1.24
C SER A 38 21.82 -4.73 -2.71
N SER A 39 20.90 -5.04 -3.65
CA SER A 39 21.24 -5.23 -5.08
C SER A 39 20.01 -5.19 -6.01
N PRO A 40 19.77 -4.08 -6.73
CA PRO A 40 18.65 -3.91 -7.66
C PRO A 40 18.60 -4.89 -8.83
N LEU A 41 19.76 -5.41 -9.27
CA LEU A 41 19.86 -6.37 -10.37
C LEU A 41 19.46 -7.79 -9.94
N ALA A 42 19.89 -8.21 -8.74
CA ALA A 42 19.40 -9.43 -8.11
C ALA A 42 17.90 -9.31 -7.79
N TYR A 43 17.46 -8.15 -7.31
CA TYR A 43 16.04 -7.84 -7.14
C TYR A 43 15.25 -8.03 -8.44
N GLY A 44 15.69 -7.53 -9.59
CA GLY A 44 14.97 -7.71 -10.87
C GLY A 44 14.85 -9.18 -11.32
N ILE A 45 15.92 -9.97 -11.20
CA ILE A 45 15.93 -11.40 -11.55
C ILE A 45 15.04 -12.20 -10.60
N PHE A 46 15.15 -11.95 -9.29
CA PHE A 46 14.29 -12.60 -8.30
C PHE A 46 12.86 -12.10 -8.37
N TYR A 47 12.62 -10.83 -8.71
CA TYR A 47 11.29 -10.26 -8.91
C TYR A 47 10.56 -10.96 -10.05
N GLY A 48 11.20 -11.21 -11.20
CA GLY A 48 10.57 -11.97 -12.29
C GLY A 48 10.23 -13.42 -11.90
N PHE A 49 11.14 -14.09 -11.18
CA PHE A 49 10.91 -15.43 -10.64
C PHE A 49 9.78 -15.44 -9.59
N PHE A 50 9.74 -14.47 -8.67
CA PHE A 50 8.71 -14.33 -7.64
C PHE A 50 7.37 -13.84 -8.21
N ALA A 51 7.34 -12.93 -9.17
CA ALA A 51 6.12 -12.49 -9.84
C ALA A 51 5.46 -13.65 -10.62
N PHE A 52 6.26 -14.61 -11.11
CA PHE A 52 5.75 -15.83 -11.73
C PHE A 52 5.35 -16.91 -10.70
N LEU A 53 6.17 -17.13 -9.68
CA LEU A 53 6.05 -18.21 -8.71
C LEU A 53 5.10 -17.84 -7.57
N ALA A 54 5.16 -16.63 -7.02
CA ALA A 54 4.38 -16.19 -5.86
C ALA A 54 2.86 -16.24 -6.11
N PRO A 55 2.30 -15.85 -7.26
CA PRO A 55 0.86 -16.02 -7.50
C PRO A 55 0.45 -17.49 -7.58
N ARG A 56 1.30 -18.38 -8.12
CA ARG A 56 1.03 -19.83 -8.24
C ARG A 56 1.23 -20.55 -6.91
N PHE A 57 2.28 -20.20 -6.19
CA PHE A 57 2.57 -20.68 -4.85
C PHE A 57 1.53 -20.15 -3.86
N ASN A 58 1.09 -18.89 -3.95
CA ASN A 58 -0.04 -18.37 -3.19
C ASN A 58 -1.32 -19.09 -3.57
N ALA A 59 -1.67 -19.24 -4.85
CA ALA A 59 -2.87 -20.00 -5.23
C ALA A 59 -2.87 -21.44 -4.67
N TYR A 60 -1.73 -22.13 -4.73
CA TYR A 60 -1.59 -23.50 -4.23
C TYR A 60 -1.55 -23.59 -2.70
N THR A 61 -0.80 -22.72 -2.02
CA THR A 61 -0.73 -22.68 -0.56
C THR A 61 -1.99 -22.10 0.08
N MET A 62 -2.72 -21.21 -0.60
CA MET A 62 -4.04 -20.72 -0.18
C MET A 62 -5.11 -21.78 -0.40
N ALA A 63 -5.08 -22.54 -1.50
CA ALA A 63 -5.97 -23.70 -1.65
C ALA A 63 -5.73 -24.73 -0.54
N LEU A 64 -4.46 -25.03 -0.22
CA LEU A 64 -4.10 -25.93 0.88
C LEU A 64 -4.48 -25.36 2.26
N ALA A 65 -4.23 -24.07 2.50
CA ALA A 65 -4.64 -23.41 3.74
C ALA A 65 -6.16 -23.46 3.92
N ARG A 66 -6.93 -23.17 2.87
CA ARG A 66 -8.40 -23.25 2.88
C ARG A 66 -8.92 -24.65 3.17
N THR A 67 -8.26 -25.69 2.66
CA THR A 67 -8.59 -27.08 3.03
C THR A 67 -8.33 -27.34 4.51
N HIS A 68 -7.18 -26.91 5.05
CA HIS A 68 -6.89 -27.05 6.48
C HIS A 68 -7.88 -26.26 7.37
N GLU A 69 -8.34 -25.09 6.91
CA GLU A 69 -9.38 -24.30 7.60
C GLU A 69 -10.72 -25.05 7.66
N LEU A 70 -11.12 -25.73 6.58
CA LEU A 70 -12.32 -26.57 6.56
C LEU A 70 -12.16 -27.85 7.40
N GLU A 71 -10.97 -28.45 7.43
CA GLU A 71 -10.66 -29.59 8.29
C GLU A 71 -10.74 -29.20 9.77
N ALA A 72 -10.15 -28.06 10.15
CA ALA A 72 -10.24 -27.50 11.50
C ALA A 72 -11.68 -27.12 11.86
N ASP A 73 -12.48 -26.61 10.92
CA ASP A 73 -13.91 -26.39 11.12
C ASP A 73 -14.66 -27.71 11.37
N ALA A 74 -14.33 -28.78 10.64
CA ALA A 74 -14.94 -30.10 10.85
C ALA A 74 -14.53 -30.75 12.20
N ASP A 75 -13.31 -30.53 12.67
CA ASP A 75 -12.90 -30.91 14.04
C ASP A 75 -13.65 -30.09 15.09
N ALA A 76 -13.75 -28.78 14.88
CA ALA A 76 -14.45 -27.87 15.77
C ALA A 76 -15.95 -28.16 15.85
N ASP A 77 -16.56 -28.54 14.72
CA ASP A 77 -17.94 -28.98 14.63
C ASP A 77 -18.20 -30.22 15.49
N ARG A 78 -17.33 -31.22 15.42
CA ARG A 78 -17.43 -32.43 16.25
C ARG A 78 -17.38 -32.15 17.75
N ILE A 79 -16.66 -31.10 18.16
CA ILE A 79 -16.46 -30.77 19.59
C ILE A 79 -17.52 -29.79 20.09
N ALA A 80 -17.81 -28.74 19.33
CA ALA A 80 -18.64 -27.62 19.75
C ALA A 80 -20.04 -27.62 19.14
N GLY A 81 -20.27 -28.39 18.07
CA GLY A 81 -21.51 -28.43 17.30
C GLY A 81 -21.65 -27.27 16.29
N SER A 82 -22.35 -27.55 15.20
CA SER A 82 -22.43 -26.69 14.01
C SER A 82 -23.07 -25.34 14.30
N GLY A 83 -24.05 -25.32 15.22
CA GLY A 83 -24.71 -24.08 15.65
C GLY A 83 -23.77 -23.14 16.41
N ASN A 84 -22.97 -23.67 17.34
CA ASN A 84 -22.03 -22.86 18.13
C ASN A 84 -20.82 -22.42 17.30
N LEU A 85 -20.36 -23.26 16.37
CA LEU A 85 -19.30 -22.88 15.45
C LEU A 85 -19.79 -21.84 14.43
N GLY A 86 -20.96 -22.06 13.82
CA GLY A 86 -21.57 -21.09 12.90
C GLY A 86 -21.79 -19.73 13.56
N SER A 87 -22.30 -19.70 14.80
CA SER A 87 -22.46 -18.46 15.58
C SER A 87 -21.12 -17.78 15.87
N ALA A 88 -20.06 -18.56 16.14
CA ALA A 88 -18.73 -18.00 16.35
C ALA A 88 -18.14 -17.41 15.05
N LEU A 89 -18.32 -18.06 13.91
CA LEU A 89 -17.85 -17.55 12.61
C LEU A 89 -18.53 -16.24 12.23
N VAL A 90 -19.85 -16.18 12.37
CA VAL A 90 -20.61 -14.95 12.11
C VAL A 90 -20.21 -13.85 13.09
N THR A 91 -20.06 -14.15 14.37
CA THR A 91 -19.58 -13.17 15.37
C THR A 91 -18.19 -12.64 15.02
N LEU A 92 -17.26 -13.51 14.59
CA LEU A 92 -15.90 -13.10 14.19
C LEU A 92 -15.91 -12.14 13.01
N GLU A 93 -16.73 -12.41 11.99
CA GLU A 93 -16.88 -11.53 10.83
C GLU A 93 -17.42 -10.15 11.24
N LEU A 94 -18.52 -10.13 12.02
CA LEU A 94 -19.16 -8.87 12.42
C LEU A 94 -18.30 -8.03 13.35
N LYS A 95 -17.73 -8.63 14.40
CA LYS A 95 -16.87 -7.91 15.35
C LYS A 95 -15.50 -7.60 14.73
N GLY A 96 -15.01 -8.46 13.83
CA GLY A 96 -13.76 -8.25 13.10
C GLY A 96 -13.80 -7.03 12.19
N ASN A 97 -14.93 -6.77 11.51
CA ASN A 97 -15.12 -5.54 10.72
C ASN A 97 -14.94 -4.29 11.58
N ASP A 98 -15.61 -4.21 12.72
CA ASP A 98 -15.49 -3.06 13.62
C ASP A 98 -14.07 -2.91 14.21
N ILE A 99 -13.44 -4.03 14.59
CA ILE A 99 -12.05 -4.01 15.08
C ILE A 99 -11.11 -3.41 14.02
N ASN A 100 -11.29 -3.77 12.74
CA ASN A 100 -10.46 -3.29 11.64
C ASN A 100 -10.77 -1.84 11.24
N GLU A 101 -12.04 -1.43 11.28
CA GLU A 101 -12.47 -0.09 10.86
C GLU A 101 -12.33 0.96 11.96
N HIS A 102 -12.43 0.58 13.24
CA HIS A 102 -12.47 1.54 14.35
C HIS A 102 -11.38 1.29 15.40
N PHE A 103 -11.26 0.06 15.92
CA PHE A 103 -10.34 -0.21 17.03
C PHE A 103 -8.87 -0.02 16.63
N TRP A 104 -8.39 -0.74 15.61
CA TRP A 104 -6.99 -0.67 15.20
C TRP A 104 -6.58 0.71 14.70
N PRO A 105 -7.37 1.40 13.84
CA PRO A 105 -7.06 2.78 13.47
C PRO A 105 -6.90 3.69 14.69
N GLY A 106 -7.76 3.56 15.70
CA GLY A 106 -7.64 4.30 16.96
C GLY A 106 -6.34 3.99 17.71
N ILE A 107 -5.91 2.72 17.76
CA ILE A 107 -4.63 2.33 18.36
C ILE A 107 -3.45 2.91 17.56
N PHE A 108 -3.48 2.88 16.23
CA PHE A 108 -2.38 3.37 15.39
C PHE A 108 -2.29 4.90 15.32
N LEU A 109 -3.27 5.62 15.89
CA LEU A 109 -3.20 7.06 16.15
C LEU A 109 -2.63 7.40 17.54
N LYS A 110 -2.50 6.43 18.46
CA LYS A 110 -1.88 6.65 19.78
C LYS A 110 -0.42 7.13 19.77
N PRO A 111 0.39 6.94 18.71
CA PRO A 111 1.67 7.64 18.64
C PRO A 111 1.53 9.17 18.67
N LEU A 112 0.35 9.79 18.54
CA LEU A 112 0.18 11.22 18.83
C LEU A 112 0.37 11.56 20.33
N GLU A 113 0.03 10.63 21.21
CA GLU A 113 -0.03 10.83 22.65
C GLU A 113 1.14 10.15 23.38
N THR A 114 1.63 9.02 22.85
CA THR A 114 2.61 8.18 23.53
C THR A 114 3.80 7.86 22.61
N GLU A 115 5.02 8.05 23.14
CA GLU A 115 6.27 7.70 22.45
C GLU A 115 6.47 6.18 22.32
N LYS A 116 5.81 5.40 23.18
CA LYS A 116 5.89 3.93 23.19
C LYS A 116 4.56 3.28 22.81
N PRO A 117 4.59 2.09 22.17
CA PRO A 117 3.40 1.27 21.97
C PRO A 117 2.64 1.04 23.27
N ILE A 118 1.31 1.06 23.19
CA ILE A 118 0.44 0.83 24.36
C ILE A 118 0.64 -0.58 24.96
N ALA A 119 0.67 -0.66 26.28
CA ALA A 119 0.74 -1.95 26.99
C ALA A 119 -0.63 -2.63 27.02
N GLY A 120 -0.64 -3.96 27.01
CA GLY A 120 -1.86 -4.74 27.20
C GLY A 120 -2.88 -4.63 26.07
N VAL A 121 -2.47 -4.36 24.82
CA VAL A 121 -3.39 -4.12 23.69
C VAL A 121 -4.46 -5.23 23.52
N TYR A 122 -4.13 -6.49 23.77
CA TYR A 122 -5.10 -7.59 23.63
C TYR A 122 -6.14 -7.64 24.75
N SER A 123 -5.84 -7.05 25.91
CA SER A 123 -6.85 -6.83 26.95
C SER A 123 -7.87 -5.79 26.49
N PHE A 124 -7.43 -4.73 25.81
CA PHE A 124 -8.32 -3.73 25.22
C PHE A 124 -9.15 -4.32 24.07
N VAL A 125 -8.57 -5.18 23.22
CA VAL A 125 -9.34 -5.91 22.19
C VAL A 125 -10.44 -6.75 22.84
N SER A 126 -10.11 -7.53 23.87
CA SER A 126 -11.11 -8.35 24.59
C SER A 126 -12.23 -7.49 25.17
N ASP A 127 -11.88 -6.38 25.81
CA ASP A 127 -12.83 -5.44 26.39
C ASP A 127 -13.71 -4.77 25.32
N HIS A 128 -13.11 -4.35 24.21
CA HIS A 128 -13.81 -3.75 23.08
C HIS A 128 -14.83 -4.71 22.51
N VAL A 129 -14.43 -5.94 22.19
CA VAL A 129 -15.33 -6.97 21.61
C VAL A 129 -16.49 -7.31 22.53
N ARG A 130 -16.28 -7.33 23.86
CA ARG A 130 -17.36 -7.58 24.84
C ARG A 130 -18.36 -6.43 24.92
N LYS A 131 -17.88 -5.20 24.86
CA LYS A 131 -18.71 -3.98 25.01
C LYS A 131 -19.34 -3.53 23.70
N LEU A 132 -18.75 -3.91 22.58
CA LEU A 132 -19.19 -3.51 21.26
C LEU A 132 -20.62 -3.98 21.02
N ASP A 133 -21.52 -3.03 20.84
CA ASP A 133 -22.90 -3.26 20.46
C ASP A 133 -23.14 -2.62 19.10
N VAL A 134 -23.33 -3.47 18.09
CA VAL A 134 -23.52 -3.02 16.70
C VAL A 134 -25.02 -3.12 16.42
N PRO A 135 -25.66 -2.06 15.89
CA PRO A 135 -27.08 -2.10 15.55
C PRO A 135 -27.42 -3.31 14.67
N GLY A 136 -28.56 -3.94 14.94
CA GLY A 136 -28.97 -5.18 14.26
C GLY A 136 -29.02 -5.03 12.74
N GLU A 137 -29.55 -3.91 12.24
CA GLU A 137 -29.64 -3.61 10.81
C GLU A 137 -28.25 -3.51 10.15
N VAL A 138 -27.28 -2.89 10.83
CA VAL A 138 -25.90 -2.75 10.34
C VAL A 138 -25.23 -4.12 10.29
N SER A 139 -25.40 -4.91 11.35
CA SER A 139 -24.87 -6.28 11.43
C SER A 139 -25.49 -7.19 10.36
N ALA A 140 -26.79 -7.09 10.10
CA ALA A 140 -27.48 -7.88 9.08
C ALA A 140 -26.96 -7.54 7.68
N ARG A 141 -26.75 -6.25 7.39
CA ARG A 141 -26.15 -5.79 6.14
C ARG A 141 -24.71 -6.30 5.97
N TRP A 142 -23.88 -6.24 7.01
CA TRP A 142 -22.52 -6.79 6.97
C TRP A 142 -22.51 -8.30 6.77
N LEU A 143 -23.41 -9.03 7.44
CA LEU A 143 -23.58 -10.47 7.22
C LEU A 143 -23.97 -10.77 5.78
N GLU A 144 -24.92 -10.03 5.20
CA GLU A 144 -25.34 -10.22 3.82
C GLU A 144 -24.17 -9.99 2.84
N GLN A 145 -23.36 -8.96 3.07
CA GLN A 145 -22.15 -8.69 2.29
C GLN A 145 -21.13 -9.82 2.42
N ALA A 146 -20.86 -10.27 3.64
CA ALA A 146 -19.92 -11.37 3.90
C ALA A 146 -20.35 -12.69 3.25
N LEU A 147 -21.66 -12.96 3.19
CA LEU A 147 -22.21 -14.14 2.50
C LEU A 147 -22.12 -14.05 0.97
N LYS A 148 -22.15 -12.83 0.40
CA LYS A 148 -22.01 -12.60 -1.04
C LYS A 148 -20.54 -12.55 -1.50
N ALA A 149 -19.61 -12.24 -0.60
CA ALA A 149 -18.20 -12.12 -0.93
C ALA A 149 -17.61 -13.45 -1.41
N GLU A 150 -17.03 -13.45 -2.61
CA GLU A 150 -16.11 -14.49 -3.03
C GLU A 150 -14.78 -14.26 -2.30
N GLY A 151 -14.28 -15.28 -1.58
CA GLY A 151 -13.12 -15.12 -0.70
C GLY A 151 -11.94 -14.43 -1.39
N LYS A 152 -11.23 -13.55 -0.67
CA LYS A 152 -10.15 -12.73 -1.25
C LYS A 152 -8.99 -13.60 -1.73
N TRP A 153 -8.22 -13.13 -2.73
CA TRP A 153 -7.13 -13.92 -3.31
C TRP A 153 -5.93 -14.10 -2.38
N ASP A 154 -5.80 -13.24 -1.37
CA ASP A 154 -4.75 -13.20 -0.34
C ASP A 154 -5.20 -13.72 1.02
N ASP A 155 -6.49 -14.05 1.19
CA ASP A 155 -7.04 -14.58 2.43
C ASP A 155 -6.89 -16.11 2.50
N THR A 156 -6.27 -16.58 3.59
CA THR A 156 -6.07 -17.99 3.92
C THR A 156 -7.37 -18.71 4.27
N HIS A 157 -8.42 -17.97 4.65
CA HIS A 157 -9.70 -18.54 5.02
C HIS A 157 -10.62 -18.72 3.79
N PRO A 158 -11.39 -19.82 3.72
CA PRO A 158 -12.54 -19.89 2.82
C PRO A 158 -13.56 -18.81 3.21
N SER A 159 -14.35 -18.32 2.24
CA SER A 159 -15.40 -17.35 2.55
C SER A 159 -16.36 -17.86 3.62
N LEU A 160 -16.93 -16.94 4.41
CA LEU A 160 -17.91 -17.25 5.45
C LEU A 160 -19.00 -18.20 4.93
N ARG A 161 -19.53 -17.90 3.74
CA ARG A 161 -20.53 -18.75 3.07
C ARG A 161 -20.07 -20.20 2.92
N LYS A 162 -18.87 -20.46 2.40
CA LYS A 162 -18.35 -21.81 2.19
C LYS A 162 -18.19 -22.57 3.50
N ARG A 163 -17.75 -21.88 4.56
CA ARG A 163 -17.58 -22.46 5.90
C ARG A 163 -18.94 -22.83 6.49
N LEU A 164 -19.95 -21.94 6.41
CA LEU A 164 -21.30 -22.22 6.87
C LEU A 164 -22.02 -23.32 6.05
N GLU A 165 -21.75 -23.40 4.74
CA GLU A 165 -22.22 -24.49 3.87
C GLU A 165 -21.64 -25.84 4.31
N ALA A 166 -20.32 -25.90 4.56
CA ALA A 166 -19.64 -27.12 5.02
C ALA A 166 -20.17 -27.61 6.38
N LEU A 167 -20.60 -26.68 7.24
CA LEU A 167 -21.23 -26.97 8.53
C LEU A 167 -22.73 -27.30 8.44
N GLY A 168 -23.34 -27.21 7.24
CA GLY A 168 -24.76 -27.45 7.04
C GLY A 168 -25.68 -26.43 7.72
N CYS A 169 -25.17 -25.24 8.06
CA CYS A 169 -25.91 -24.20 8.78
C CYS A 169 -26.11 -22.91 8.00
N LEU A 170 -25.73 -22.85 6.71
CA LEU A 170 -25.89 -21.66 5.87
C LEU A 170 -27.33 -21.11 5.88
N SER A 171 -28.34 -21.98 5.73
CA SER A 171 -29.75 -21.56 5.62
C SER A 171 -30.20 -20.71 6.81
N LYS A 172 -29.71 -21.04 8.02
CA LYS A 172 -29.97 -20.26 9.23
C LYS A 172 -29.60 -18.78 9.07
N TYR A 173 -28.50 -18.50 8.38
CA TYR A 173 -27.93 -17.16 8.25
C TYR A 173 -28.30 -16.46 6.93
N SER A 174 -28.65 -17.22 5.88
CA SER A 174 -28.93 -16.67 4.56
C SER A 174 -30.40 -16.40 4.27
N GLU A 175 -31.33 -17.14 4.90
CA GLU A 175 -32.78 -16.99 4.62
C GLU A 175 -33.37 -15.75 5.29
N ASP A 176 -32.95 -15.48 6.53
CA ASP A 176 -33.36 -14.30 7.30
C ASP A 176 -32.16 -13.79 8.13
N PRO A 177 -31.26 -13.00 7.52
CA PRO A 177 -30.09 -12.47 8.21
C PRO A 177 -30.46 -11.65 9.44
N GLN A 178 -31.55 -10.87 9.39
CA GLN A 178 -31.96 -10.03 10.52
C GLN A 178 -32.33 -10.89 11.73
N LYS A 179 -33.17 -11.91 11.53
CA LYS A 179 -33.51 -12.85 12.59
C LYS A 179 -32.28 -13.59 13.10
N ALA A 180 -31.35 -13.97 12.23
CA ALA A 180 -30.11 -14.62 12.64
C ALA A 180 -29.24 -13.71 13.52
N ILE A 181 -29.20 -12.40 13.23
CA ILE A 181 -28.54 -11.40 14.07
C ILE A 181 -29.29 -11.21 15.39
N ASP A 182 -30.61 -11.13 15.38
CA ASP A 182 -31.40 -10.96 16.61
C ASP A 182 -31.27 -12.16 17.56
N GLU A 183 -31.07 -13.36 17.01
CA GLU A 183 -30.76 -14.58 17.77
C GLU A 183 -29.32 -14.64 18.27
N LEU A 184 -28.39 -13.87 17.69
CA LEU A 184 -27.04 -13.73 18.21
C LEU A 184 -27.07 -12.81 19.44
N SER A 185 -26.46 -13.24 20.54
CA SER A 185 -26.34 -12.40 21.73
C SER A 185 -25.39 -11.22 21.45
N SER A 186 -25.95 -10.05 21.09
CA SER A 186 -25.24 -8.76 21.07
C SER A 186 -25.86 -7.82 22.12
N PRO A 187 -25.07 -7.24 23.05
CA PRO A 187 -23.65 -7.53 23.25
C PRO A 187 -23.42 -8.98 23.71
N LEU A 188 -22.17 -9.45 23.58
CA LEU A 188 -21.80 -10.79 24.03
C LEU A 188 -22.15 -10.97 25.52
N PRO A 189 -22.52 -12.19 25.96
CA PRO A 189 -22.87 -12.42 27.35
C PRO A 189 -21.77 -11.96 28.30
N GLN A 190 -22.11 -11.22 29.35
CA GLN A 190 -21.15 -10.69 30.34
C GLN A 190 -20.55 -11.78 31.28
N GLY A 191 -20.70 -13.05 30.92
CA GLY A 191 -20.12 -14.18 31.65
C GLY A 191 -18.65 -14.43 31.29
N LYS A 192 -18.09 -15.48 31.90
CA LYS A 192 -16.76 -15.98 31.51
C LYS A 192 -16.84 -16.59 30.10
N SER A 193 -15.94 -16.14 29.24
CA SER A 193 -15.69 -16.73 27.92
C SER A 193 -15.15 -18.15 28.05
N ALA A 194 -15.24 -18.92 26.96
CA ALA A 194 -14.65 -20.25 26.90
C ALA A 194 -13.14 -20.23 27.17
N ALA A 195 -12.42 -19.17 26.77
CA ALA A 195 -11.00 -19.02 27.03
C ALA A 195 -10.72 -18.86 28.52
N GLU A 196 -11.47 -18.00 29.22
CA GLU A 196 -11.33 -17.82 30.66
C GLU A 196 -11.71 -19.08 31.46
N VAL A 197 -12.69 -19.85 30.99
CA VAL A 197 -13.09 -21.09 31.65
C VAL A 197 -12.06 -22.20 31.43
N LEU A 198 -11.61 -22.40 30.19
CA LEU A 198 -10.77 -23.54 29.82
C LEU A 198 -9.28 -23.30 30.11
N LEU A 199 -8.79 -22.07 29.95
CA LEU A 199 -7.38 -21.72 30.19
C LEU A 199 -7.14 -21.20 31.60
N GLY A 200 -8.20 -20.79 32.32
CA GLY A 200 -8.10 -20.23 33.67
C GLY A 200 -7.13 -19.05 33.73
N ASP A 201 -6.25 -19.06 34.73
CA ASP A 201 -5.23 -18.03 34.95
C ASP A 201 -4.21 -17.92 33.80
N ASN A 202 -4.11 -18.92 32.91
CA ASN A 202 -3.24 -18.81 31.74
C ASN A 202 -3.84 -17.92 30.66
N CYS A 203 -5.15 -17.65 30.67
CA CYS A 203 -5.78 -16.77 29.68
C CYS A 203 -5.20 -15.35 29.75
N SER A 204 -5.08 -14.77 30.94
CA SER A 204 -4.48 -13.44 31.12
C SER A 204 -2.98 -13.46 30.81
N LYS A 205 -2.24 -14.45 31.30
CA LYS A 205 -0.79 -14.59 31.02
C LYS A 205 -0.48 -14.66 29.51
N ILE A 206 -1.30 -15.38 28.74
CA ILE A 206 -1.14 -15.45 27.29
C ILE A 206 -1.46 -14.10 26.66
N SER A 207 -2.53 -13.43 27.08
CA SER A 207 -2.87 -12.09 26.59
C SER A 207 -1.76 -11.06 26.87
N ASP A 208 -1.17 -11.11 28.06
CA ASP A 208 -0.06 -10.23 28.46
C ASP A 208 1.18 -10.54 27.61
N CYS A 209 1.54 -11.81 27.47
CA CYS A 209 2.66 -12.23 26.64
C CYS A 209 2.50 -11.81 25.18
N LEU A 210 1.31 -11.98 24.60
CA LEU A 210 1.01 -11.52 23.24
C LEU A 210 1.11 -10.00 23.12
N SER A 211 0.70 -9.26 24.15
CA SER A 211 0.80 -7.80 24.17
C SER A 211 2.26 -7.35 24.22
N GLU A 212 3.10 -7.99 25.03
CA GLU A 212 4.54 -7.73 25.09
C GLU A 212 5.22 -7.99 23.74
N VAL A 213 4.89 -9.12 23.09
CA VAL A 213 5.40 -9.46 21.75
C VAL A 213 4.98 -8.41 20.72
N TRP A 214 3.71 -7.98 20.76
CA TRP A 214 3.20 -6.94 19.87
C TRP A 214 3.93 -5.61 20.08
N GLN A 215 4.13 -5.18 21.33
CA GLN A 215 4.87 -3.94 21.64
C GLN A 215 6.31 -4.01 21.12
N ALA A 216 7.02 -5.10 21.43
CA ALA A 216 8.40 -5.29 20.97
C ALA A 216 8.51 -5.30 19.44
N SER A 217 7.52 -5.85 18.74
CA SER A 217 7.51 -5.88 17.27
C SER A 217 7.25 -4.52 16.61
N LEU A 218 6.73 -3.54 17.36
CA LEU A 218 6.34 -2.23 16.83
C LEU A 218 7.20 -1.08 17.36
N GLU A 219 8.15 -1.31 18.26
CA GLU A 219 8.88 -0.23 18.95
C GLU A 219 9.53 0.78 17.98
N GLU A 220 10.29 0.29 16.99
CA GLU A 220 10.96 1.14 16.00
C GLU A 220 9.97 1.90 15.12
N TYR A 221 8.98 1.19 14.57
CA TYR A 221 7.91 1.80 13.77
C TYR A 221 7.16 2.88 14.56
N TRP A 222 6.88 2.62 15.83
CA TRP A 222 6.13 3.53 16.69
C TRP A 222 6.90 4.81 16.99
N GLN A 223 8.21 4.72 17.22
CA GLN A 223 9.07 5.89 17.44
C GLN A 223 9.11 6.79 16.21
N VAL A 224 9.38 6.22 15.03
CA VAL A 224 9.38 6.96 13.75
C VAL A 224 8.01 7.59 13.51
N ARG A 225 6.93 6.86 13.80
CA ARG A 225 5.57 7.37 13.62
C ARG A 225 5.23 8.48 14.61
N HIS A 226 5.66 8.37 15.87
CA HIS A 226 5.48 9.40 16.91
C HIS A 226 6.13 10.72 16.47
N GLU A 227 7.39 10.68 16.03
CA GLU A 227 8.12 11.86 15.55
C GLU A 227 7.45 12.48 14.32
N SER A 228 7.08 11.66 13.33
CA SER A 228 6.41 12.11 12.10
C SER A 228 5.05 12.76 12.36
N LEU A 229 4.25 12.19 13.27
CA LEU A 229 2.95 12.73 13.64
C LEU A 229 3.06 14.02 14.46
N LYS A 230 4.06 14.13 15.33
CA LYS A 230 4.37 15.37 16.04
C LYS A 230 4.74 16.50 15.08
N ALA A 231 5.64 16.22 14.12
CA ALA A 231 5.98 17.19 13.08
C ALA A 231 4.76 17.59 12.24
N SER A 232 3.88 16.63 11.92
CA SER A 232 2.63 16.92 11.20
C SER A 232 1.68 17.80 12.01
N LEU A 233 1.54 17.59 13.32
CA LEU A 233 0.75 18.43 14.20
C LEU A 233 1.29 19.87 14.25
N GLU A 234 2.60 20.03 14.43
CA GLU A 234 3.27 21.33 14.47
C GLU A 234 3.07 22.08 13.15
N ARG A 235 3.34 21.42 12.01
CA ARG A 235 3.18 22.02 10.68
C ARG A 235 1.72 22.40 10.40
N ARG A 236 0.76 21.59 10.82
CA ARG A 236 -0.66 21.90 10.67
C ARG A 236 -1.06 23.13 11.46
N GLU A 237 -0.57 23.28 12.69
CA GLU A 237 -0.86 24.44 13.53
C GLU A 237 -0.24 25.73 12.96
N GLU A 238 0.98 25.66 12.42
CA GLU A 238 1.58 26.78 11.68
C GLU A 238 0.71 27.23 10.50
N LEU A 239 0.25 26.28 9.68
CA LEU A 239 -0.61 26.56 8.53
C LEU A 239 -1.97 27.11 8.97
N ASN A 240 -2.53 26.60 10.06
CA ASN A 240 -3.78 27.08 10.66
C ASN A 240 -3.65 28.54 11.13
N GLN A 241 -2.55 28.87 11.80
CA GLN A 241 -2.27 30.24 12.24
C GLN A 241 -2.06 31.18 11.05
N LYS A 242 -1.31 30.75 10.04
CA LYS A 242 -1.13 31.52 8.80
C LYS A 242 -2.47 31.81 8.12
N ALA A 243 -3.35 30.81 8.03
CA ALA A 243 -4.68 30.93 7.43
C ALA A 243 -5.59 31.96 8.15
N ALA A 244 -5.28 32.32 9.40
CA ALA A 244 -6.03 33.32 10.15
C ALA A 244 -5.71 34.78 9.72
N SER A 245 -4.53 35.02 9.15
CA SER A 245 -4.08 36.36 8.74
C SER A 245 -3.83 36.49 7.24
N GLU A 246 -3.52 35.39 6.56
CA GLU A 246 -3.12 35.35 5.16
C GLU A 246 -3.84 34.21 4.43
N GLU A 247 -3.94 34.35 3.11
CA GLU A 247 -4.53 33.31 2.28
C GLU A 247 -3.47 32.24 1.94
N LEU A 248 -3.74 30.98 2.28
CA LEU A 248 -2.86 29.86 1.94
C LEU A 248 -2.80 29.63 0.42
N SER A 249 -1.60 29.31 -0.09
CA SER A 249 -1.41 28.84 -1.47
C SER A 249 -2.09 27.49 -1.71
N ALA A 250 -2.14 27.03 -2.96
CA ALA A 250 -2.65 25.69 -3.29
C ALA A 250 -1.82 24.60 -2.59
N GLU A 251 -0.50 24.71 -2.64
CA GLU A 251 0.45 23.79 -2.02
C GLU A 251 0.30 23.78 -0.49
N GLU A 252 0.21 24.95 0.14
CA GLU A 252 0.02 25.08 1.59
C GLU A 252 -1.34 24.53 2.04
N THR A 253 -2.38 24.69 1.22
CA THR A 253 -3.69 24.11 1.49
C THR A 253 -3.63 22.58 1.38
N LEU A 254 -2.92 22.03 0.40
CA LEU A 254 -2.70 20.59 0.27
C LEU A 254 -1.93 20.02 1.47
N GLU A 255 -0.85 20.68 1.91
CA GLU A 255 -0.10 20.32 3.12
C GLU A 255 -1.02 20.30 4.34
N PHE A 256 -1.84 21.34 4.51
CA PHE A 256 -2.77 21.43 5.63
C PHE A 256 -3.77 20.26 5.66
N ILE A 257 -4.31 19.89 4.50
CA ILE A 257 -5.24 18.77 4.38
C ILE A 257 -4.54 17.44 4.64
N TYR A 258 -3.33 17.25 4.10
CA TYR A 258 -2.52 16.06 4.33
C TYR A 258 -2.25 15.88 5.84
N HIS A 259 -1.75 16.91 6.51
CA HIS A 259 -1.48 16.83 7.94
C HIS A 259 -2.76 16.66 8.77
N THR A 260 -3.88 17.27 8.36
CA THR A 260 -5.18 17.00 9.00
C THR A 260 -5.57 15.52 8.86
N SER A 261 -5.39 14.95 7.67
CA SER A 261 -5.68 13.53 7.43
C SER A 261 -4.80 12.61 8.26
N GLU A 262 -3.52 12.96 8.45
CA GLU A 262 -2.57 12.16 9.24
C GLU A 262 -2.89 12.19 10.75
N VAL A 263 -3.36 13.33 11.27
CA VAL A 263 -3.53 13.54 12.72
C VAL A 263 -4.97 13.34 13.20
N GLU A 264 -5.96 13.59 12.36
CA GLU A 264 -7.39 13.49 12.69
C GLU A 264 -8.13 12.44 11.83
N GLY A 265 -7.45 11.85 10.84
CA GLY A 265 -8.01 10.84 9.96
C GLY A 265 -8.68 11.40 8.69
N HIS A 266 -8.90 10.51 7.73
CA HIS A 266 -9.43 10.87 6.41
C HIS A 266 -10.82 11.52 6.44
N GLU A 267 -11.70 11.11 7.36
CA GLU A 267 -13.05 11.70 7.49
C GLU A 267 -13.01 13.18 7.87
N ALA A 268 -12.09 13.58 8.76
CA ALA A 268 -11.90 14.97 9.13
C ALA A 268 -11.38 15.83 7.95
N ALA A 269 -10.62 15.21 7.05
CA ALA A 269 -10.07 15.86 5.86
C ALA A 269 -11.08 16.03 4.71
N LYS A 270 -12.13 15.20 4.63
CA LYS A 270 -13.16 15.27 3.57
C LYS A 270 -13.75 16.67 3.32
N PRO A 271 -14.23 17.42 4.34
CA PRO A 271 -14.77 18.76 4.10
C PRO A 271 -13.71 19.76 3.61
N LEU A 272 -12.43 19.54 3.94
CA LEU A 272 -11.35 20.40 3.48
C LEU A 272 -11.04 20.17 2.00
N TRP A 273 -11.08 18.92 1.53
CA TRP A 273 -10.94 18.59 0.10
C TRP A 273 -12.03 19.26 -0.75
N LYS A 274 -13.28 19.30 -0.27
CA LYS A 274 -14.38 20.01 -0.96
C LYS A 274 -14.09 21.51 -1.08
N LYS A 275 -13.60 22.15 -0.02
CA LYS A 275 -13.18 23.57 -0.07
C LYS A 275 -11.98 23.80 -1.00
N MET A 276 -11.02 22.88 -1.01
CA MET A 276 -9.84 22.95 -1.88
C MET A 276 -10.24 22.96 -3.35
N VAL A 277 -11.11 22.05 -3.79
CA VAL A 277 -11.51 22.00 -5.21
C VAL A 277 -12.38 23.20 -5.61
N GLU A 278 -13.17 23.76 -4.70
CA GLU A 278 -13.92 25.01 -4.95
C GLU A 278 -12.98 26.21 -5.15
N LYS A 279 -11.92 26.28 -4.35
CA LYS A 279 -10.96 27.38 -4.38
C LYS A 279 -9.95 27.24 -5.53
N PHE A 280 -9.51 26.02 -5.82
CA PHE A 280 -8.51 25.68 -6.82
C PHE A 280 -9.07 24.61 -7.77
N PRO A 281 -10.01 24.98 -8.67
CA PRO A 281 -10.74 24.02 -9.51
C PRO A 281 -9.87 23.30 -10.54
N ASP A 282 -8.69 23.82 -10.85
CA ASP A 282 -7.72 23.21 -11.76
C ASP A 282 -6.57 22.49 -11.02
N ASP A 283 -6.66 22.31 -9.69
CA ASP A 283 -5.70 21.47 -8.97
C ASP A 283 -6.00 19.97 -9.20
N PRO A 284 -5.05 19.18 -9.74
CA PRO A 284 -5.30 17.78 -10.06
C PRO A 284 -5.53 16.91 -8.81
N VAL A 285 -4.85 17.21 -7.69
CA VAL A 285 -4.95 16.42 -6.45
C VAL A 285 -6.29 16.65 -5.78
N ALA A 286 -6.77 17.91 -5.74
CA ALA A 286 -8.07 18.27 -5.21
C ALA A 286 -9.21 17.58 -5.97
N ASN A 287 -9.17 17.63 -7.31
CA ASN A 287 -10.13 16.93 -8.16
C ASN A 287 -10.07 15.41 -7.94
N TYR A 288 -8.88 14.82 -7.87
CA TYR A 288 -8.71 13.39 -7.59
C TYR A 288 -9.34 12.99 -6.24
N SER A 289 -8.98 13.69 -5.17
CA SER A 289 -9.44 13.42 -3.81
C SER A 289 -10.95 13.56 -3.68
N VAL A 290 -11.55 14.64 -4.18
CA VAL A 290 -13.01 14.84 -4.14
C VAL A 290 -13.73 13.80 -4.98
N GLY A 291 -13.17 13.46 -6.14
CA GLY A 291 -13.70 12.40 -7.00
C GLY A 291 -13.79 11.05 -6.27
N LEU A 292 -12.72 10.62 -5.60
CA LEU A 292 -12.71 9.38 -4.82
C LEU A 292 -13.68 9.42 -3.62
N ILE A 293 -13.76 10.55 -2.90
CA ILE A 293 -14.69 10.72 -1.77
C ILE A 293 -16.13 10.53 -2.25
N CYS A 294 -16.53 11.19 -3.34
CA CYS A 294 -17.87 11.05 -3.89
C CYS A 294 -18.16 9.61 -4.33
N LEU A 295 -17.26 8.96 -5.08
CA LEU A 295 -17.48 7.58 -5.52
C LEU A 295 -17.56 6.60 -4.33
N GLY A 296 -16.78 6.83 -3.27
CA GLY A 296 -16.83 6.06 -2.03
C GLY A 296 -18.18 6.19 -1.32
N ASP A 297 -18.73 7.41 -1.28
CA ASP A 297 -20.07 7.73 -0.76
C ASP A 297 -21.21 7.28 -1.71
N LYS A 298 -20.87 6.51 -2.76
CA LYS A 298 -21.77 6.02 -3.82
C LYS A 298 -22.44 7.13 -4.64
N ASP A 299 -21.81 8.30 -4.68
CA ASP A 299 -22.25 9.47 -5.45
C ASP A 299 -21.53 9.54 -6.81
N GLU A 300 -22.29 9.47 -7.90
CA GLU A 300 -21.75 9.53 -9.26
C GLU A 300 -21.17 10.90 -9.64
N ALA A 301 -21.43 11.95 -8.85
CA ALA A 301 -20.81 13.26 -9.03
C ALA A 301 -19.27 13.21 -8.93
N GLY A 302 -18.71 12.13 -8.38
CA GLY A 302 -17.26 11.91 -8.35
C GLY A 302 -16.61 11.67 -9.71
N ILE A 303 -17.35 11.13 -10.69
CA ILE A 303 -16.82 10.82 -12.02
C ILE A 303 -16.21 12.05 -12.70
N PRO A 304 -16.94 13.19 -12.89
CA PRO A 304 -16.39 14.35 -13.57
C PRO A 304 -15.15 14.95 -12.89
N TYR A 305 -15.05 14.87 -11.55
CA TYR A 305 -13.84 15.30 -10.83
C TYR A 305 -12.64 14.41 -11.19
N LEU A 306 -12.80 13.09 -11.18
CA LEU A 306 -11.75 12.17 -11.62
C LEU A 306 -11.39 12.36 -13.11
N GLU A 307 -12.37 12.69 -13.95
CA GLU A 307 -12.12 13.02 -15.36
C GLU A 307 -11.29 14.29 -15.53
N LYS A 308 -11.57 15.31 -14.72
CA LYS A 308 -10.78 16.54 -14.70
C LYS A 308 -9.36 16.26 -14.18
N ALA A 309 -9.21 15.51 -13.09
CA ALA A 309 -7.90 15.14 -12.53
C ALA A 309 -7.01 14.45 -13.57
N MET A 310 -7.53 13.44 -14.28
CA MET A 310 -6.76 12.74 -15.31
C MET A 310 -6.42 13.61 -16.53
N SER A 311 -7.24 14.63 -16.82
CA SER A 311 -6.93 15.60 -17.89
C SER A 311 -5.84 16.60 -17.51
N LEU A 312 -5.68 16.87 -16.21
CA LEU A 312 -4.69 17.79 -15.66
C LEU A 312 -3.35 17.11 -15.36
N ARG A 313 -3.37 15.82 -15.00
CA ARG A 313 -2.18 15.05 -14.65
C ARG A 313 -2.27 13.62 -15.17
N ILE A 314 -1.43 13.31 -16.16
CA ILE A 314 -1.45 12.00 -16.84
C ILE A 314 -1.16 10.83 -15.88
N SER A 315 -0.32 11.01 -14.85
CA SER A 315 -0.02 9.94 -13.89
C SER A 315 -1.24 9.48 -13.10
N MET A 316 -2.30 10.28 -13.04
CA MET A 316 -3.56 9.91 -12.36
C MET A 316 -4.51 9.11 -13.26
N VAL A 317 -4.24 8.96 -14.55
CA VAL A 317 -5.14 8.27 -15.50
C VAL A 317 -5.43 6.84 -15.04
N GLY A 318 -4.39 6.10 -14.63
CA GLY A 318 -4.51 4.70 -14.19
C GLY A 318 -5.46 4.54 -13.01
N ASP A 319 -5.23 5.32 -11.95
CA ASP A 319 -6.01 5.28 -10.73
C ASP A 319 -7.44 5.80 -10.95
N CYS A 320 -7.60 6.95 -11.62
CA CYS A 320 -8.92 7.50 -11.95
C CYS A 320 -9.77 6.53 -12.77
N CYS A 321 -9.22 5.96 -13.85
CA CYS A 321 -9.96 5.02 -14.70
C CYS A 321 -10.34 3.76 -13.93
N THR A 322 -9.46 3.26 -13.06
CA THR A 322 -9.74 2.11 -12.22
C THR A 322 -10.88 2.39 -11.24
N ALA A 323 -10.83 3.51 -10.52
CA ALA A 323 -11.87 3.92 -9.59
C ALA A 323 -13.25 4.07 -10.26
N ILE A 324 -13.31 4.79 -11.40
CA ILE A 324 -14.56 4.98 -12.15
C ILE A 324 -15.08 3.63 -12.69
N LYS A 325 -14.20 2.80 -13.25
CA LYS A 325 -14.58 1.47 -13.78
C LYS A 325 -15.19 0.59 -12.69
N THR A 326 -14.58 0.54 -11.51
CA THR A 326 -15.08 -0.22 -10.37
C THR A 326 -16.45 0.28 -9.95
N PHE A 327 -16.59 1.60 -9.75
CA PHE A 327 -17.88 2.21 -9.40
C PHE A 327 -19.00 1.88 -10.40
N LEU A 328 -18.74 2.04 -11.70
CA LEU A 328 -19.72 1.73 -12.75
C LEU A 328 -20.06 0.24 -12.82
N THR A 329 -19.07 -0.63 -12.62
CA THR A 329 -19.29 -2.09 -12.60
C THR A 329 -20.19 -2.49 -11.43
N ASP A 330 -19.91 -1.96 -10.23
CA ASP A 330 -20.71 -2.20 -9.03
C ASP A 330 -22.15 -1.69 -9.19
N ALA A 331 -22.34 -0.59 -9.93
CA ALA A 331 -23.65 -0.04 -10.27
C ALA A 331 -24.37 -0.79 -11.42
N GLY A 332 -23.80 -1.88 -11.95
CA GLY A 332 -24.36 -2.64 -13.08
C GLY A 332 -24.23 -1.95 -14.44
N ARG A 333 -23.46 -0.86 -14.54
CA ARG A 333 -23.26 -0.02 -15.75
C ARG A 333 -22.04 -0.49 -16.55
N GLY A 334 -21.95 -1.79 -16.81
CA GLY A 334 -20.78 -2.42 -17.45
C GLY A 334 -20.40 -1.82 -18.82
N ASN A 335 -21.38 -1.37 -19.62
CA ASN A 335 -21.11 -0.76 -20.92
C ASN A 335 -20.33 0.57 -20.80
N GLU A 336 -20.60 1.36 -19.77
CA GLU A 336 -19.86 2.60 -19.51
C GLU A 336 -18.48 2.31 -18.91
N ALA A 337 -18.39 1.29 -18.06
CA ALA A 337 -17.13 0.81 -17.52
C ALA A 337 -16.13 0.39 -18.61
N LEU A 338 -16.60 -0.18 -19.73
CA LEU A 338 -15.76 -0.53 -20.89
C LEU A 338 -15.03 0.68 -21.50
N ARG A 339 -15.60 1.89 -21.42
CA ARG A 339 -14.93 3.10 -21.90
C ARG A 339 -13.66 3.40 -21.10
N TYR A 340 -13.74 3.27 -19.77
CA TYR A 340 -12.60 3.49 -18.88
C TYR A 340 -11.60 2.34 -18.92
N ASP A 341 -12.06 1.11 -19.18
CA ASP A 341 -11.17 -0.02 -19.47
C ASP A 341 -10.35 0.21 -20.75
N GLY A 342 -10.96 0.77 -21.80
CA GLY A 342 -10.27 1.17 -23.02
C GLY A 342 -9.21 2.26 -22.79
N LYS A 343 -9.57 3.31 -22.02
CA LYS A 343 -8.62 4.37 -21.62
C LYS A 343 -7.44 3.81 -20.82
N LEU A 344 -7.71 2.93 -19.84
CA LEU A 344 -6.69 2.30 -19.01
C LEU A 344 -5.71 1.46 -19.86
N LYS A 345 -6.23 0.63 -20.77
CA LYS A 345 -5.39 -0.17 -21.69
C LYS A 345 -4.53 0.70 -22.61
N GLN A 346 -5.06 1.82 -23.07
CA GLN A 346 -4.30 2.77 -23.88
C GLN A 346 -3.17 3.39 -23.04
N PHE A 347 -3.49 3.88 -21.85
CA PHE A 347 -2.51 4.44 -20.92
C PHE A 347 -1.40 3.43 -20.57
N GLU A 348 -1.75 2.20 -20.21
CA GLU A 348 -0.78 1.11 -19.94
C GLU A 348 0.12 0.83 -21.15
N ARG A 349 -0.44 0.85 -22.36
CA ARG A 349 0.34 0.69 -23.60
C ARG A 349 1.31 1.85 -23.79
N GLU A 350 0.86 3.08 -23.58
CA GLU A 350 1.69 4.28 -23.67
C GLU A 350 2.80 4.27 -22.61
N CYS A 351 2.50 3.90 -21.35
CA CYS A 351 3.51 3.66 -20.31
C CYS A 351 4.54 2.62 -20.74
N GLY A 352 4.09 1.52 -21.35
CA GLY A 352 4.98 0.46 -21.84
C GLY A 352 5.89 0.93 -22.99
N LEU A 353 5.40 1.79 -23.88
CA LEU A 353 6.19 2.41 -24.95
C LEU A 353 7.18 3.44 -24.37
N ALA A 354 6.71 4.28 -23.46
CA ALA A 354 7.50 5.25 -22.70
C ALA A 354 8.65 4.61 -21.92
N SER A 355 8.40 3.47 -21.26
CA SER A 355 9.43 2.69 -20.57
C SER A 355 10.46 2.15 -21.55
N LYS A 356 10.03 1.50 -22.65
CA LYS A 356 10.95 0.95 -23.67
C LYS A 356 11.82 2.01 -24.34
N GLU A 357 11.25 3.18 -24.60
CA GLU A 357 11.98 4.32 -25.15
C GLU A 357 13.06 4.83 -24.17
N ARG A 358 12.77 4.80 -22.86
CA ARG A 358 13.68 5.23 -21.79
C ARG A 358 14.63 4.13 -21.28
N GLU A 359 14.46 2.87 -21.69
CA GLU A 359 15.32 1.76 -21.25
C GLU A 359 16.79 1.93 -21.69
N ASN A 360 17.03 2.53 -22.86
CA ASN A 360 18.37 2.70 -23.40
C ASN A 360 18.53 4.06 -24.09
N VAL A 361 19.76 4.56 -24.08
CA VAL A 361 20.17 5.73 -24.85
C VAL A 361 21.17 5.30 -25.93
N THR A 362 20.89 5.67 -27.18
CA THR A 362 21.72 5.34 -28.33
C THR A 362 22.24 6.60 -29.02
N PRO A 363 23.34 6.52 -29.80
CA PRO A 363 23.79 7.66 -30.60
C PRO A 363 22.79 8.17 -31.65
N GLY A 364 21.75 7.39 -31.97
CA GLY A 364 20.68 7.79 -32.87
C GLY A 364 19.59 8.63 -32.21
N ASP A 365 19.52 8.63 -30.88
CA ASP A 365 18.50 9.37 -30.15
C ASP A 365 18.73 10.88 -30.26
N GLU A 366 17.65 11.64 -30.36
CA GLU A 366 17.71 13.09 -30.29
C GLU A 366 17.98 13.53 -28.85
N LEU A 367 19.00 14.35 -28.66
CA LEU A 367 19.39 14.88 -27.36
C LEU A 367 19.44 16.40 -27.47
N ILE A 368 18.92 17.08 -26.46
CA ILE A 368 18.90 18.54 -26.34
C ILE A 368 19.55 18.97 -25.03
N GLU A 369 19.87 20.26 -24.95
CA GLU A 369 20.41 20.89 -23.75
C GLU A 369 19.42 20.82 -22.59
N TYR A 370 19.93 20.53 -21.39
CA TYR A 370 19.14 20.56 -20.16
C TYR A 370 19.88 21.35 -19.08
N GLN A 371 19.24 22.41 -18.60
CA GLN A 371 19.81 23.27 -17.57
C GLN A 371 19.37 22.81 -16.18
N LEU A 372 20.30 22.17 -15.45
CA LEU A 372 20.11 21.91 -14.02
C LEU A 372 20.14 23.21 -13.22
N SER A 373 19.38 23.24 -12.12
CA SER A 373 19.55 24.28 -11.10
C SER A 373 20.94 24.17 -10.45
N GLU A 374 21.46 25.28 -9.94
CA GLU A 374 22.75 25.29 -9.23
C GLU A 374 22.75 24.35 -8.02
N GLU A 375 21.63 24.21 -7.32
CA GLU A 375 21.46 23.26 -6.21
C GLU A 375 21.75 21.81 -6.65
N TYR A 376 21.20 21.38 -7.80
CA TYR A 376 21.44 20.02 -8.29
C TYR A 376 22.86 19.85 -8.87
N LYS A 377 23.46 20.91 -9.44
CA LYS A 377 24.88 20.86 -9.87
C LYS A 377 25.80 20.66 -8.67
N ASP A 378 25.60 21.42 -7.60
CA ASP A 378 26.37 21.30 -6.35
C ASP A 378 26.17 19.91 -5.73
N TYR A 379 24.94 19.40 -5.69
CA TYR A 379 24.63 18.04 -5.22
C TYR A 379 25.38 16.96 -6.03
N ILE A 380 25.33 17.03 -7.36
CA ILE A 380 26.04 16.08 -8.23
C ILE A 380 27.55 16.17 -7.99
N ALA A 381 28.11 17.38 -7.90
CA ALA A 381 29.54 17.58 -7.66
C ALA A 381 29.98 17.03 -6.30
N GLU A 382 29.17 17.23 -5.26
CA GLU A 382 29.40 16.72 -3.90
C GLU A 382 29.38 15.19 -3.85
N VAL A 383 28.51 14.54 -4.62
CA VAL A 383 28.50 13.08 -4.77
C VAL A 383 29.71 12.61 -5.55
N LEU A 384 29.98 13.21 -6.73
CA LEU A 384 31.00 12.74 -7.66
C LEU A 384 32.43 12.90 -7.16
N LYS A 385 32.73 13.88 -6.28
CA LYS A 385 34.08 14.06 -5.70
C LYS A 385 34.61 12.86 -4.91
N HIS A 386 33.74 11.96 -4.47
CA HIS A 386 34.13 10.73 -3.78
C HIS A 386 34.62 9.64 -4.75
N PHE A 387 34.40 9.80 -6.06
CA PHE A 387 34.76 8.86 -7.10
C PHE A 387 35.93 9.38 -7.94
N HIS A 388 37.16 9.11 -7.50
CA HIS A 388 38.40 9.54 -8.15
C HIS A 388 38.58 9.03 -9.60
N GLN A 389 37.84 8.00 -10.01
CA GLN A 389 37.82 7.48 -11.37
C GLN A 389 37.06 8.39 -12.35
N ILE A 390 36.09 9.17 -11.86
CA ILE A 390 35.26 10.08 -12.67
C ILE A 390 35.99 11.40 -12.82
N LYS A 391 36.26 11.79 -14.07
CA LYS A 391 36.94 13.05 -14.39
C LYS A 391 35.99 14.16 -14.75
N ARG A 392 34.95 13.83 -15.52
CA ARG A 392 33.91 14.78 -15.89
C ARG A 392 32.57 14.09 -15.89
N ALA A 393 31.53 14.85 -15.58
CA ALA A 393 30.16 14.42 -15.82
C ALA A 393 29.40 15.47 -16.61
N TYR A 394 28.51 14.98 -17.47
CA TYR A 394 27.72 15.80 -18.37
C TYR A 394 26.25 15.43 -18.29
N ILE A 395 25.36 16.39 -18.52
CA ILE A 395 23.92 16.16 -18.59
C ILE A 395 23.34 16.63 -19.92
N ALA A 396 22.34 15.89 -20.40
CA ALA A 396 21.50 16.24 -21.55
C ALA A 396 20.09 15.67 -21.34
N GLU A 397 19.10 16.22 -22.05
CA GLU A 397 17.74 15.66 -22.12
C GLU A 397 17.59 14.84 -23.39
N LYS A 398 17.10 13.61 -23.29
CA LYS A 398 16.65 12.81 -24.44
C LYS A 398 15.25 13.24 -24.81
N VAL A 399 15.06 13.61 -26.08
CA VAL A 399 13.73 13.89 -26.62
C VAL A 399 12.98 12.58 -26.75
N VAL A 400 11.79 12.52 -26.15
CA VAL A 400 10.94 11.32 -26.09
C VAL A 400 9.62 11.58 -26.82
N GLU A 401 9.11 10.57 -27.50
CA GLU A 401 7.80 10.60 -28.17
C GLU A 401 6.67 10.33 -27.16
N TYR A 402 6.87 9.38 -26.24
CA TYR A 402 5.82 8.94 -25.32
C TYR A 402 5.98 9.59 -23.94
N MET A 403 4.93 10.28 -23.51
CA MET A 403 4.86 11.06 -22.27
C MET A 403 5.96 12.15 -22.18
N PRO A 404 6.01 13.09 -23.15
CA PRO A 404 7.02 14.15 -23.19
C PRO A 404 6.98 15.11 -21.98
N GLU A 405 5.89 15.12 -21.22
CA GLU A 405 5.78 15.83 -19.94
C GLU A 405 6.71 15.27 -18.85
N TYR A 406 7.16 14.02 -18.97
CA TYR A 406 8.17 13.42 -18.10
C TYR A 406 9.51 13.36 -18.82
N LYS A 407 10.34 14.35 -18.52
CA LYS A 407 11.67 14.47 -19.12
C LYS A 407 12.54 13.28 -18.75
N PHE A 408 13.47 12.96 -19.65
CA PHE A 408 14.42 11.87 -19.45
C PHE A 408 15.85 12.36 -19.63
N LEU A 409 16.62 12.36 -18.55
CA LEU A 409 17.97 12.90 -18.52
C LEU A 409 19.03 11.82 -18.78
N VAL A 410 20.12 12.22 -19.40
CA VAL A 410 21.28 11.37 -19.68
C VAL A 410 22.47 11.92 -18.92
N LEU A 411 22.88 11.24 -17.85
CA LEU A 411 24.10 11.55 -17.10
C LEU A 411 25.28 10.81 -17.72
N GLY A 412 26.09 11.52 -18.50
CA GLY A 412 27.29 10.99 -19.15
C GLY A 412 28.53 11.10 -18.27
N LEU A 413 29.22 9.99 -18.02
CA LEU A 413 30.43 9.94 -17.19
C LEU A 413 31.69 9.74 -18.04
N GLU A 414 32.68 10.61 -17.87
CA GLU A 414 33.99 10.49 -18.48
C GLU A 414 35.04 10.00 -17.46
N SER A 415 35.77 8.94 -17.82
CA SER A 415 36.86 8.39 -16.99
C SER A 415 38.24 8.88 -17.43
N GLY A 416 39.17 8.97 -16.47
CA GLY A 416 40.54 9.47 -16.74
C GLY A 416 41.49 8.46 -17.40
N ALA A 417 41.24 7.15 -17.29
CA ALA A 417 42.08 6.10 -17.87
C ALA A 417 41.25 4.89 -18.33
N MET A 418 41.55 4.34 -19.53
CA MET A 418 40.84 3.17 -20.10
C MET A 418 40.86 1.91 -19.22
N LYS A 419 41.81 1.78 -18.28
CA LYS A 419 41.91 0.60 -17.39
C LYS A 419 40.83 0.55 -16.30
N ASN A 420 40.04 1.62 -16.12
CA ASN A 420 39.07 1.73 -15.02
C ASN A 420 37.62 1.54 -15.49
N GLN A 421 37.39 1.04 -16.71
CA GLN A 421 36.04 1.02 -17.30
C GLN A 421 35.05 0.15 -16.51
N GLU A 422 35.50 -0.98 -15.94
CA GLU A 422 34.67 -1.85 -15.12
C GLU A 422 34.24 -1.15 -13.83
N GLU A 423 35.18 -0.51 -13.12
CA GLU A 423 34.90 0.30 -11.93
C GLU A 423 33.93 1.47 -12.24
N VAL A 424 34.08 2.12 -13.40
CA VAL A 424 33.21 3.24 -13.81
C VAL A 424 31.80 2.75 -14.15
N ASN A 425 31.64 1.53 -14.67
CA ASN A 425 30.32 0.92 -14.87
C ASN A 425 29.66 0.56 -13.52
N GLU A 426 30.42 0.07 -12.54
CA GLU A 426 29.91 -0.14 -11.18
C GLU A 426 29.45 1.17 -10.52
N ILE A 427 30.23 2.25 -10.70
CA ILE A 427 29.85 3.60 -10.25
C ILE A 427 28.58 4.07 -10.96
N ALA A 428 28.43 3.83 -12.26
CA ALA A 428 27.22 4.21 -12.99
C ALA A 428 25.96 3.50 -12.45
N VAL A 429 26.06 2.20 -12.15
CA VAL A 429 24.98 1.44 -11.51
C VAL A 429 24.66 1.97 -10.10
N PHE A 430 25.70 2.30 -9.33
CA PHE A 430 25.53 2.90 -8.01
C PHE A 430 24.83 4.26 -8.08
N LEU A 431 25.25 5.14 -8.98
CA LEU A 431 24.66 6.47 -9.16
C LEU A 431 23.21 6.38 -9.63
N LEU A 432 22.90 5.47 -10.57
CA LEU A 432 21.52 5.24 -11.00
C LEU A 432 20.61 4.83 -9.83
N ALA A 433 21.13 4.07 -8.87
CA ALA A 433 20.35 3.60 -7.72
C ALA A 433 20.24 4.62 -6.57
N ASN A 434 21.18 5.56 -6.45
CA ASN A 434 21.31 6.40 -5.24
C ASN A 434 21.21 7.91 -5.49
N LEU A 435 21.39 8.38 -6.74
CA LEU A 435 21.32 9.80 -7.07
C LEU A 435 19.85 10.24 -7.19
N GLN A 436 19.51 11.36 -6.54
CA GLN A 436 18.18 11.95 -6.59
C GLN A 436 18.20 13.17 -7.54
N LEU A 437 17.67 13.00 -8.75
CA LEU A 437 17.51 14.07 -9.73
C LEU A 437 16.03 14.48 -9.85
N PRO A 438 15.75 15.73 -10.30
CA PRO A 438 14.38 16.22 -10.41
C PRO A 438 13.55 15.45 -11.45
N GLU A 439 14.22 14.82 -12.42
CA GLU A 439 13.60 14.09 -13.52
C GLU A 439 14.11 12.64 -13.57
N GLN A 440 13.41 11.78 -14.29
CA GLN A 440 13.91 10.45 -14.59
C GLN A 440 15.22 10.54 -15.37
N PHE A 441 16.15 9.63 -15.11
CA PHE A 441 17.45 9.66 -15.76
C PHE A 441 18.04 8.27 -15.95
N CYS A 442 19.03 8.20 -16.83
CA CYS A 442 19.97 7.09 -16.93
C CYS A 442 21.40 7.58 -16.76
N VAL A 443 22.31 6.64 -16.50
CA VAL A 443 23.75 6.91 -16.45
C VAL A 443 24.44 6.17 -17.58
N VAL A 444 25.23 6.90 -18.38
CA VAL A 444 25.99 6.34 -19.49
C VAL A 444 27.48 6.59 -19.26
N THR A 445 28.28 5.55 -19.39
CA THR A 445 29.74 5.66 -19.32
C THR A 445 30.30 5.91 -20.72
N PHE A 446 31.15 6.93 -20.86
CA PHE A 446 31.76 7.27 -22.13
C PHE A 446 32.97 6.40 -22.40
N ASP A 447 32.79 5.43 -23.29
CA ASP A 447 33.83 4.53 -23.78
C ASP A 447 33.99 4.62 -25.30
N MET A 448 34.74 3.68 -25.87
CA MET A 448 34.97 3.61 -27.32
C MET A 448 33.70 3.31 -28.14
N TYR A 449 32.67 2.69 -27.55
CA TYR A 449 31.41 2.35 -28.20
C TYR A 449 30.42 3.54 -28.17
N ASN A 450 30.50 4.37 -27.12
CA ASN A 450 29.63 5.54 -26.92
C ASN A 450 30.25 6.86 -27.40
N LYS A 451 31.34 6.84 -28.17
CA LYS A 451 32.03 8.06 -28.63
C LYS A 451 31.11 9.09 -29.30
N LYS A 452 30.22 8.65 -30.21
CA LYS A 452 29.27 9.57 -30.87
C LYS A 452 28.32 10.25 -29.90
N LEU A 453 27.92 9.52 -28.86
CA LEU A 453 27.05 10.04 -27.81
C LEU A 453 27.80 11.06 -26.94
N LYS A 454 29.05 10.76 -26.56
CA LYS A 454 29.95 11.70 -25.89
C LYS A 454 30.11 12.98 -26.69
N ASP A 455 30.49 12.87 -27.96
CA ASP A 455 30.72 14.04 -28.82
C ASP A 455 29.45 14.91 -28.92
N LYS A 456 28.26 14.28 -28.97
CA LYS A 456 26.97 14.98 -28.99
C LYS A 456 26.71 15.74 -27.69
N ILE A 457 26.78 15.07 -26.54
CA ILE A 457 26.51 15.67 -25.22
C ILE A 457 27.53 16.77 -24.90
N THR A 458 28.83 16.49 -25.09
CA THR A 458 29.91 17.44 -24.74
C THR A 458 29.94 18.69 -25.63
N SER A 459 29.26 18.67 -26.78
CA SER A 459 29.11 19.84 -27.65
C SER A 459 27.99 20.80 -27.19
N MET A 460 27.15 20.37 -26.25
CA MET A 460 26.04 21.19 -25.75
C MET A 460 26.54 22.22 -24.73
N PRO A 461 26.08 23.49 -24.82
CA PRO A 461 26.29 24.48 -23.77
C PRO A 461 25.78 23.96 -22.42
N ASP A 462 26.43 24.36 -21.34
CA ASP A 462 26.05 24.05 -19.94
C ASP A 462 25.86 22.56 -19.59
N SER A 463 26.25 21.66 -20.48
CA SER A 463 26.17 20.21 -20.26
C SER A 463 27.15 19.72 -19.21
N LEU A 464 28.31 20.37 -19.02
CA LEU A 464 29.31 20.00 -18.02
C LEU A 464 28.81 20.33 -16.61
N VAL A 465 28.60 19.31 -15.79
CA VAL A 465 28.09 19.46 -14.41
C VAL A 465 29.15 19.13 -13.35
N TYR A 466 30.28 18.56 -13.76
CA TYR A 466 31.37 18.18 -12.85
C TYR A 466 32.70 18.03 -13.59
N GLU A 467 33.81 18.47 -12.98
CA GLU A 467 35.19 18.29 -13.47
C GLU A 467 36.22 18.21 -12.30
N THR A 468 37.28 17.38 -12.42
CA THR A 468 38.38 17.26 -11.44
C THR A 468 39.79 17.45 -11.97
#